data_AF-A0A933MYH7-F1
#
_entry.id   AF-A0A933MYH7-F1
#
_cell.length_a   1.000
_cell.length_b   1.000
_cell.length_c   1.000
_cell.angle_alpha   90.00
_cell.angle_beta   90.00
_cell.angle_gamma   90.00
#
_symmetry.space_group_name_H-M   'P 1'
#
loop_
_entity.id
_entity.type
_entity.pdbx_description
1 polymer ?
#
loop_
_entity_poly.entity_id
_entity_poly.type
_entity_poly.pdbx_seq_one_letter_code
_entity_poly.pdbx_strand_id
1 'polypeptide(L)'
;MNKNRATYVLGALVVVAALLACDAGTFAAFANATATPTRTPRPTFTPRPTFTATPADSPTPADTATPVATVTPTKRPAVVATARPPTAKPVVQPPAAPSFPVVLANAFFCPQPPTAPYWKLTARFNPANSNAWLGGYVMGVFGSDGAFLKASEPSMENDFTETLDGNCQVSSRYRSNAEVDVTELRGQLPLIVRVIRSKTDRTALSADFRADFPQPGNYYFQYNPR
;
A
#
# COMPACT_ATOMS: atom_id res chain seq x y z
N MET A 1 35.98 -11.98 69.99
CA MET A 1 35.61 -11.22 68.78
C MET A 1 34.09 -11.13 68.74
N ASN A 2 33.52 -9.95 68.98
CA ASN A 2 32.08 -9.79 69.21
C ASN A 2 31.30 -9.99 67.91
N LYS A 3 30.35 -10.94 67.91
CA LYS A 3 29.46 -11.26 66.77
C LYS A 3 28.90 -10.02 66.06
N ASN A 4 28.60 -8.97 66.82
CA ASN A 4 28.04 -7.73 66.29
C ASN A 4 29.00 -6.98 65.35
N ARG A 5 30.32 -7.02 65.61
CA ARG A 5 31.30 -6.36 64.73
C ARG A 5 31.41 -7.03 63.36
N ALA A 6 31.27 -8.35 63.30
CA ALA A 6 31.29 -9.08 62.04
C ALA A 6 30.07 -8.71 61.16
N THR A 7 28.90 -8.56 61.77
CA THR A 7 27.67 -8.18 61.06
C THR A 7 27.74 -6.76 60.51
N TYR A 8 28.30 -5.80 61.26
CA TYR A 8 28.46 -4.42 60.78
C TYR A 8 29.46 -4.32 59.63
N VAL A 9 30.57 -5.07 59.70
CA VAL A 9 31.57 -5.08 58.61
C VAL A 9 30.99 -5.72 57.35
N LEU A 10 30.23 -6.82 57.48
CA LEU A 10 29.59 -7.45 56.32
C LEU A 10 28.52 -6.54 55.69
N GLY A 11 27.71 -5.87 56.52
CA GLY A 11 26.69 -4.93 56.05
C GLY A 11 27.30 -3.73 55.33
N ALA A 12 28.37 -3.14 55.86
CA ALA A 12 29.07 -2.03 55.23
C ALA A 12 29.68 -2.43 53.87
N LEU A 13 30.21 -3.65 53.76
CA LEU A 13 30.80 -4.16 52.52
C LEU A 13 29.75 -4.35 51.40
N VAL A 14 28.55 -4.82 51.75
CA VAL A 14 27.44 -4.99 50.79
C VAL A 14 26.95 -3.64 50.27
N VAL A 15 26.86 -2.62 51.14
CA VAL A 15 26.44 -1.26 50.73
C VAL A 15 27.48 -0.63 49.80
N VAL A 16 28.77 -0.78 50.08
CA VAL A 16 29.84 -0.25 49.23
C VAL A 16 29.86 -0.95 47.86
N ALA A 17 29.66 -2.26 47.82
CA ALA A 17 29.57 -3.02 46.57
C ALA A 17 28.35 -2.60 45.71
N ALA A 18 27.21 -2.31 46.33
CA ALA A 18 26.03 -1.82 45.63
C ALA A 18 26.22 -0.41 45.03
N LEU A 19 26.96 0.47 45.72
CA LEU A 19 27.23 1.83 45.22
C LEU A 19 28.25 1.86 44.08
N LEU A 20 29.20 0.92 44.05
CA LEU A 20 30.19 0.81 42.97
C LEU A 20 29.64 0.15 41.68
N ALA A 21 28.49 -0.51 41.76
CA ALA A 21 27.80 -1.08 40.60
C ALA A 21 26.94 -0.04 39.83
N CYS A 22 26.80 1.19 40.35
CA CYS A 22 26.17 2.29 39.63
C CYS A 22 27.18 2.94 38.66
N ASP A 23 27.22 2.35 37.47
CA ASP A 23 27.79 2.80 36.20
C ASP A 23 28.39 4.22 36.12
N ALA A 24 29.71 4.27 35.88
CA ALA A 24 30.42 5.45 35.38
C ALA A 24 30.19 5.70 33.87
N GLY A 25 29.32 4.93 33.21
CA GLY A 25 29.11 4.96 31.77
C GLY A 25 28.33 6.18 31.25
N THR A 26 27.59 6.90 32.09
CA THR A 26 26.67 7.96 31.65
C THR A 26 27.27 9.37 31.58
N PHE A 27 28.48 9.60 32.08
CA PHE A 27 29.10 10.93 32.04
C PHE A 27 29.87 11.25 30.75
N ALA A 28 30.22 10.25 29.93
CA ALA A 28 30.94 10.48 28.68
C ALA A 28 30.03 10.99 27.52
N ALA A 29 28.70 10.94 27.67
CA ALA A 29 27.78 11.28 26.59
C ALA A 29 27.57 12.80 26.38
N PHE A 30 28.02 13.66 27.31
CA PHE A 30 27.80 15.11 27.24
C PHE A 30 28.90 15.89 26.51
N ALA A 31 29.99 15.23 26.08
CA ALA A 31 31.11 15.90 25.41
C ALA A 31 31.03 15.91 23.89
N ASN A 32 29.92 15.49 23.28
CA ASN A 32 29.76 15.53 21.83
C ASN A 32 29.35 16.93 21.38
N ALA A 33 30.26 17.61 20.69
CA ALA A 33 30.04 18.92 20.07
C ALA A 33 28.79 18.89 19.19
N THR A 34 27.82 19.74 19.53
CA THR A 34 26.60 19.95 18.75
C THR A 34 26.97 20.43 17.34
N ALA A 35 26.72 19.59 16.33
CA ALA A 35 26.96 19.96 14.95
C ALA A 35 26.10 21.18 14.56
N THR A 36 26.73 22.21 14.01
CA THR A 36 26.05 23.41 13.53
C THR A 36 25.12 23.04 12.36
N PRO A 37 23.82 23.39 12.40
CA PRO A 37 22.90 23.04 11.33
C PRO A 37 23.33 23.72 10.02
N THR A 38 23.57 22.91 8.99
CA THR A 38 23.88 23.40 7.64
C THR A 38 22.62 23.96 7.00
N ARG A 39 22.69 25.17 6.40
CA ARG A 39 21.54 25.78 5.73
C ARG A 39 21.05 24.89 4.58
N THR A 40 19.79 24.50 4.64
CA THR A 40 19.11 23.79 3.56
C THR A 40 19.05 24.68 2.31
N PRO A 41 19.45 24.17 1.12
CA PRO A 41 19.36 24.94 -0.12
C PRO A 41 17.90 25.28 -0.43
N ARG A 42 17.67 26.51 -0.92
CA ARG A 42 16.34 26.98 -1.31
C ARG A 42 15.87 26.23 -2.57
N PRO A 43 14.60 25.79 -2.63
CA PRO A 43 14.07 25.13 -3.82
C PRO A 43 14.16 26.07 -5.04
N THR A 44 14.70 25.54 -6.13
CA THR A 44 14.77 26.23 -7.43
C THR A 44 13.40 26.17 -8.09
N PHE A 45 12.92 27.29 -8.63
CA PHE A 45 11.64 27.33 -9.36
C PHE A 45 11.76 26.56 -10.67
N THR A 46 10.95 25.51 -10.83
CA THR A 46 10.78 24.80 -12.08
C THR A 46 9.86 25.61 -13.01
N PRO A 47 10.25 25.90 -14.26
CA PRO A 47 9.39 26.61 -15.19
C PRO A 47 8.11 25.83 -15.50
N ARG A 48 7.00 26.55 -15.67
CA ARG A 48 5.69 25.97 -15.99
C ARG A 48 5.70 25.44 -17.44
N PRO A 49 5.13 24.25 -17.71
CA PRO A 49 5.06 23.72 -19.07
C PRO A 49 4.19 24.63 -19.95
N THR A 50 4.63 24.81 -21.19
CA THR A 50 3.93 25.55 -22.24
C THR A 50 2.82 24.68 -22.80
N PHE A 51 1.60 25.22 -22.90
CA PHE A 51 0.48 24.48 -23.49
C PHE A 51 0.70 24.29 -24.99
N THR A 52 0.72 23.03 -25.44
CA THR A 52 0.72 22.68 -26.85
C THR A 52 -0.71 22.79 -27.39
N ALA A 53 -0.87 23.40 -28.56
CA ALA A 53 -2.17 23.60 -29.19
C ALA A 53 -2.84 22.24 -29.51
N THR A 54 -4.14 22.15 -29.23
CA THR A 54 -4.98 20.98 -29.54
C THR A 54 -5.10 20.83 -31.06
N PRO A 55 -4.97 19.62 -31.63
CA PRO A 55 -5.20 19.38 -33.04
C PRO A 55 -6.64 19.75 -33.44
N ALA A 56 -6.81 20.32 -34.62
CA ALA A 56 -8.12 20.62 -35.18
C ALA A 56 -8.83 19.34 -35.63
N ASP A 57 -10.15 19.28 -35.43
CA ASP A 57 -10.97 18.15 -35.85
C ASP A 57 -10.97 17.99 -37.38
N SER A 58 -10.76 16.75 -37.83
CA SER A 58 -10.81 16.36 -39.24
C SER A 58 -12.27 16.43 -39.76
N PRO A 59 -12.51 16.83 -41.02
CA PRO A 59 -13.86 16.89 -41.56
C PRO A 59 -14.51 15.50 -41.67
N THR A 60 -15.80 15.45 -41.39
CA THR A 60 -16.67 14.29 -41.53
C THR A 60 -16.78 13.86 -43.01
N PRO A 61 -16.66 12.58 -43.35
CA PRO A 61 -16.87 12.10 -44.71
C PRO A 61 -18.32 12.34 -45.17
N ALA A 62 -18.50 12.74 -46.43
CA ALA A 62 -19.81 12.89 -47.04
C ALA A 62 -20.42 11.53 -47.43
N ASP A 63 -21.72 11.38 -47.21
CA ASP A 63 -22.47 10.16 -47.53
C ASP A 63 -22.46 9.86 -49.04
N THR A 64 -22.12 8.62 -49.38
CA THR A 64 -22.10 8.11 -50.76
C THR A 64 -23.52 7.79 -51.22
N ALA A 65 -23.86 8.19 -52.45
CA ALA A 65 -25.20 8.08 -53.02
C ALA A 65 -25.73 6.63 -53.11
N THR A 66 -27.04 6.50 -52.86
CA THR A 66 -27.84 5.28 -52.94
C THR A 66 -27.87 4.70 -54.37
N PRO A 67 -27.61 3.40 -54.58
CA PRO A 67 -27.75 2.80 -55.91
C PRO A 67 -29.23 2.67 -56.30
N VAL A 68 -29.52 3.01 -57.56
CA VAL A 68 -30.82 2.77 -58.21
C VAL A 68 -30.89 1.31 -58.65
N ALA A 69 -31.90 0.57 -58.19
CA ALA A 69 -32.16 -0.80 -58.62
C ALA A 69 -32.90 -0.81 -59.97
N THR A 70 -32.35 -1.50 -60.97
CA THR A 70 -33.05 -1.95 -62.17
C THR A 70 -32.69 -3.43 -62.36
N VAL A 71 -33.65 -4.35 -62.27
CA VAL A 71 -34.28 -5.16 -63.33
C VAL A 71 -35.15 -6.23 -62.64
N THR A 72 -36.36 -6.46 -63.14
CA THR A 72 -37.30 -7.49 -62.68
C THR A 72 -36.81 -8.90 -63.02
N PRO A 73 -36.66 -9.85 -62.07
CA PRO A 73 -36.35 -11.23 -62.41
C PRO A 73 -37.62 -12.08 -62.58
N THR A 74 -37.59 -12.91 -63.63
CA THR A 74 -38.59 -13.92 -64.00
C THR A 74 -38.76 -14.98 -62.90
N LYS A 75 -40.02 -15.39 -62.65
CA LYS A 75 -40.42 -16.40 -61.65
C LYS A 75 -39.62 -17.71 -61.76
N ARG A 76 -38.87 -18.04 -60.70
CA ARG A 76 -38.27 -19.36 -60.44
C ARG A 76 -39.16 -20.16 -59.48
N PRO A 77 -39.16 -21.51 -59.51
CA PRO A 77 -40.01 -22.34 -58.65
C PRO A 77 -39.79 -22.07 -57.16
N ALA A 78 -40.87 -22.08 -56.39
CA ALA A 78 -40.87 -21.82 -54.95
C ALA A 78 -40.06 -22.90 -54.21
N VAL A 79 -38.92 -22.50 -53.65
CA VAL A 79 -38.18 -23.30 -52.68
C VAL A 79 -38.85 -23.07 -51.32
N VAL A 80 -39.27 -24.14 -50.66
CA VAL A 80 -39.79 -24.09 -49.29
C VAL A 80 -38.66 -23.57 -48.39
N ALA A 81 -38.84 -22.37 -47.85
CA ALA A 81 -37.88 -21.76 -46.94
C ALA A 81 -37.92 -22.49 -45.59
N THR A 82 -36.93 -23.34 -45.32
CA THR A 82 -36.63 -23.75 -43.96
C THR A 82 -36.26 -22.51 -43.16
N ALA A 83 -37.00 -22.24 -42.07
CA ALA A 83 -36.78 -21.11 -41.20
C ALA A 83 -35.31 -21.03 -40.76
N ARG A 84 -34.66 -19.90 -41.02
CA ARG A 84 -33.32 -19.62 -40.51
C ARG A 84 -33.42 -19.64 -38.97
N PRO A 85 -32.56 -20.39 -38.27
CA PRO A 85 -32.51 -20.32 -36.81
C PRO A 85 -32.35 -18.86 -36.39
N PRO A 86 -33.04 -18.39 -35.34
CA PRO A 86 -32.88 -17.03 -34.86
C PRO A 86 -31.39 -16.80 -34.58
N THR A 87 -30.80 -15.82 -35.28
CA THR A 87 -29.44 -15.36 -34.98
C THR A 87 -29.43 -14.96 -33.51
N ALA A 88 -28.67 -15.69 -32.69
CA ALA A 88 -28.52 -15.35 -31.28
C ALA A 88 -28.12 -13.87 -31.19
N LYS A 89 -28.84 -13.09 -30.37
CA LYS A 89 -28.45 -11.70 -30.08
C LYS A 89 -26.98 -11.72 -29.68
N PRO A 90 -26.14 -10.82 -30.22
CA PRO A 90 -24.78 -10.65 -29.75
C PRO A 90 -24.83 -10.51 -28.23
N VAL A 91 -24.24 -11.47 -27.51
CA VAL A 91 -24.08 -11.36 -26.08
C VAL A 91 -23.16 -10.16 -25.88
N VAL A 92 -23.71 -9.05 -25.40
CA VAL A 92 -22.93 -7.87 -25.05
C VAL A 92 -21.97 -8.34 -23.96
N GLN A 93 -20.70 -8.48 -24.31
CA GLN A 93 -19.69 -8.92 -23.37
C GLN A 93 -19.64 -7.87 -22.24
N PRO A 94 -19.75 -8.30 -20.97
CA PRO A 94 -19.67 -7.36 -19.86
C PRO A 94 -18.39 -6.51 -19.98
N PRO A 95 -18.45 -5.22 -19.60
CA PRO A 95 -17.27 -4.35 -19.61
C PRO A 95 -16.09 -5.06 -18.94
N ALA A 96 -14.92 -5.01 -19.57
CA ALA A 96 -13.71 -5.59 -19.01
C ALA A 96 -13.45 -4.98 -17.62
N ALA A 97 -13.19 -5.84 -16.64
CA ALA A 97 -12.84 -5.38 -15.29
C ALA A 97 -11.57 -4.51 -15.34
N PRO A 98 -11.46 -3.49 -14.47
CA PRO A 98 -10.28 -2.64 -14.42
C PRO A 98 -9.02 -3.49 -14.16
N SER A 99 -8.01 -3.32 -15.00
CA SER A 99 -6.71 -3.96 -14.84
C SER A 99 -5.78 -3.07 -14.04
N PHE A 100 -5.26 -3.59 -12.93
CA PHE A 100 -4.31 -2.88 -12.08
C PHE A 100 -2.87 -3.35 -12.33
N PRO A 101 -1.88 -2.44 -12.32
CA PRO A 101 -0.47 -2.80 -12.46
C PRO A 101 0.11 -3.48 -11.21
N VAL A 102 -0.54 -3.32 -10.05
CA VAL A 102 -0.16 -3.96 -8.79
C VAL A 102 -1.32 -4.80 -8.29
N VAL A 103 -1.05 -6.06 -7.98
CA VAL A 103 -2.03 -7.03 -7.47
C VAL A 103 -1.73 -7.38 -6.03
N LEU A 104 -2.79 -7.50 -5.21
CA LEU A 104 -2.68 -8.01 -3.85
C LEU A 104 -2.52 -9.53 -3.92
N ALA A 105 -1.34 -10.02 -3.60
CA ALA A 105 -1.00 -11.44 -3.61
C ALA A 105 -1.49 -12.16 -2.35
N ASN A 106 -1.38 -11.50 -1.20
CA ASN A 106 -1.85 -12.03 0.07
C ASN A 106 -2.22 -10.90 1.04
N ALA A 107 -3.22 -11.14 1.89
CA ALA A 107 -3.53 -10.28 3.02
C ALA A 107 -4.00 -11.13 4.19
N PHE A 108 -3.48 -10.85 5.39
CA PHE A 108 -3.86 -11.57 6.59
C PHE A 108 -3.85 -10.65 7.81
N PHE A 109 -4.73 -10.94 8.77
CA PHE A 109 -4.86 -10.18 10.00
C PHE A 109 -4.19 -10.91 11.15
N CYS A 110 -3.29 -10.21 11.84
CA CYS A 110 -2.65 -10.70 13.04
C CYS A 110 -3.21 -10.01 14.28
N PRO A 111 -4.04 -10.71 15.06
CA PRO A 111 -4.59 -10.16 16.28
C PRO A 111 -3.48 -9.91 17.31
N GLN A 112 -3.67 -8.88 18.11
CA GLN A 112 -2.87 -8.56 19.27
C GLN A 112 -3.74 -8.66 20.53
N PRO A 113 -3.12 -8.75 21.72
CA PRO A 113 -3.88 -8.70 22.96
C PRO A 113 -4.79 -7.46 22.99
N PRO A 114 -5.99 -7.51 23.62
CA PRO A 114 -6.90 -6.37 23.69
C PRO A 114 -6.31 -5.11 24.33
N THR A 115 -5.23 -5.26 25.10
CA THR A 115 -4.46 -4.17 25.72
C THR A 115 -3.48 -3.51 24.77
N ALA A 116 -3.29 -4.03 23.56
CA ALA A 116 -2.38 -3.45 22.60
C ALA A 116 -2.87 -2.07 22.18
N PRO A 117 -1.99 -1.05 22.17
CA PRO A 117 -2.39 0.32 21.92
C PRO A 117 -2.58 0.63 20.45
N TYR A 118 -2.39 -0.34 19.55
CA TYR A 118 -2.23 -0.07 18.13
C TYR A 118 -3.13 -0.89 17.21
N TRP A 119 -3.48 -0.24 16.11
CA TRP A 119 -4.07 -0.82 14.91
C TRP A 119 -3.17 -0.45 13.76
N LYS A 120 -2.52 -1.45 13.15
CA LYS A 120 -1.49 -1.22 12.14
C LYS A 120 -1.85 -1.88 10.82
N LEU A 121 -1.44 -1.21 9.75
CA LEU A 121 -1.41 -1.75 8.41
C LEU A 121 0.06 -1.81 8.00
N THR A 122 0.51 -2.97 7.54
CA THR A 122 1.88 -3.16 7.09
C THR A 122 1.86 -3.81 5.71
N ALA A 123 2.56 -3.19 4.76
CA ALA A 123 2.62 -3.68 3.39
C ALA A 123 4.05 -4.04 3.00
N ARG A 124 4.13 -5.02 2.11
CA ARG A 124 5.31 -5.39 1.35
C ARG A 124 5.00 -5.20 -0.13
N PHE A 125 5.72 -4.29 -0.78
CA PHE A 125 5.73 -4.17 -2.23
C PHE A 125 6.90 -4.96 -2.79
N ASN A 126 6.70 -6.26 -3.05
CA ASN A 126 7.78 -7.11 -3.53
C ASN A 126 7.25 -8.25 -4.39
N PRO A 127 7.75 -8.42 -5.63
CA PRO A 127 7.56 -9.66 -6.36
C PRO A 127 8.30 -10.82 -5.67
N ALA A 128 7.57 -11.88 -5.31
CA ALA A 128 8.15 -13.07 -4.67
C ALA A 128 9.35 -13.70 -5.42
N ASN A 129 9.51 -13.39 -6.71
CA ASN A 129 10.45 -14.05 -7.62
C ASN A 129 11.32 -13.07 -8.43
N SER A 130 11.26 -11.76 -8.22
CA SER A 130 12.11 -10.81 -8.95
C SER A 130 12.71 -9.76 -8.01
N ASN A 131 13.91 -9.29 -8.34
CA ASN A 131 14.54 -8.17 -7.64
C ASN A 131 13.93 -6.82 -8.04
N ALA A 132 12.72 -6.81 -8.64
CA ALA A 132 12.10 -5.60 -9.17
C ALA A 132 11.36 -4.87 -8.04
N TRP A 133 12.07 -3.91 -7.46
CA TRP A 133 11.56 -3.00 -6.46
C TRP A 133 10.44 -2.08 -7.00
N LEU A 134 9.28 -2.05 -6.32
CA LEU A 134 8.16 -1.16 -6.63
C LEU A 134 8.27 0.20 -5.91
N GLY A 135 9.49 0.76 -5.88
CA GLY A 135 9.84 1.94 -5.10
C GLY A 135 8.98 3.16 -5.37
N GLY A 136 8.74 3.94 -4.31
CA GLY A 136 8.03 5.22 -4.41
C GLY A 136 6.51 5.14 -4.31
N TYR A 137 5.92 3.95 -4.35
CA TYR A 137 4.50 3.78 -4.06
C TYR A 137 4.21 3.89 -2.56
N VAL A 138 2.97 4.25 -2.25
CA VAL A 138 2.47 4.34 -0.88
C VAL A 138 1.23 3.49 -0.72
N MET A 139 1.06 2.96 0.50
CA MET A 139 -0.20 2.37 0.92
C MET A 139 -1.14 3.50 1.33
N GLY A 140 -2.21 3.71 0.57
CA GLY A 140 -3.26 4.67 0.88
C GLY A 140 -4.38 4.03 1.68
N VAL A 141 -4.86 4.76 2.68
CA VAL A 141 -5.97 4.40 3.56
C VAL A 141 -7.12 5.38 3.32
N PHE A 142 -8.28 4.82 3.05
CA PHE A 142 -9.49 5.55 2.70
C PHE A 142 -10.63 5.12 3.62
N GLY A 143 -11.59 6.02 3.85
CA GLY A 143 -12.84 5.70 4.52
C GLY A 143 -13.72 4.81 3.64
N SER A 144 -14.75 4.24 4.23
CA SER A 144 -15.78 3.45 3.51
C SER A 144 -16.56 4.27 2.47
N ASP A 145 -16.56 5.60 2.62
CA ASP A 145 -17.08 6.59 1.67
C ASP A 145 -16.09 6.94 0.54
N GLY A 146 -14.88 6.38 0.57
CA GLY A 146 -13.80 6.64 -0.38
C GLY A 146 -12.98 7.89 -0.07
N ALA A 147 -13.23 8.60 1.04
CA ALA A 147 -12.43 9.75 1.44
C ALA A 147 -11.00 9.33 1.79
N PHE A 148 -10.00 10.08 1.32
CA PHE A 148 -8.61 9.81 1.69
C PHE A 148 -8.35 10.22 3.14
N LEU A 149 -7.84 9.30 3.95
CA LEU A 149 -7.61 9.51 5.39
C LEU A 149 -6.13 9.62 5.70
N LYS A 150 -5.33 8.65 5.24
CA LYS A 150 -3.91 8.53 5.60
C LYS A 150 -3.15 7.77 4.51
N ALA A 151 -1.82 7.86 4.53
CA ALA A 151 -0.97 7.02 3.72
C ALA A 151 0.35 6.73 4.42
N SER A 152 1.02 5.65 4.02
CA SER A 152 2.37 5.33 4.48
C SER A 152 3.37 6.35 3.97
N GLU A 153 4.57 6.34 4.55
CA GLU A 153 5.72 6.89 3.83
C GLU A 153 5.96 6.10 2.53
N PRO A 154 6.58 6.75 1.52
CA PRO A 154 7.02 6.07 0.32
C PRO A 154 7.88 4.89 0.67
N SER A 155 7.63 3.78 0.01
CA SER A 155 8.43 2.60 0.22
C SER A 155 9.87 2.84 -0.20
N MET A 156 10.84 2.53 0.68
CA MET A 156 12.28 2.62 0.41
C MET A 156 12.94 1.23 0.35
N GLU A 157 13.89 1.06 -0.57
CA GLU A 157 14.49 -0.25 -0.90
C GLU A 157 15.25 -0.88 0.27
N ASN A 158 15.71 -0.09 1.24
CA ASN A 158 16.49 -0.57 2.39
C ASN A 158 15.77 -0.43 3.73
N ASP A 159 14.56 0.13 3.75
CA ASP A 159 13.81 0.40 4.97
C ASP A 159 12.88 -0.77 5.24
N PHE A 160 13.45 -1.79 5.88
CA PHE A 160 12.75 -3.02 6.16
C PHE A 160 12.59 -3.25 7.65
N THR A 161 11.33 -3.34 8.07
CA THR A 161 10.97 -3.86 9.38
C THR A 161 10.76 -5.36 9.28
N GLU A 162 11.30 -6.12 10.25
CA GLU A 162 10.99 -7.55 10.37
C GLU A 162 9.50 -7.72 10.65
N THR A 163 8.84 -8.57 9.86
CA THR A 163 7.39 -8.78 9.92
C THR A 163 7.01 -10.23 10.09
N LEU A 164 5.78 -10.44 10.54
CA LEU A 164 5.23 -11.75 10.86
C LEU A 164 4.88 -12.52 9.58
N ASP A 165 4.95 -13.85 9.67
CA ASP A 165 4.50 -14.76 8.62
C ASP A 165 2.96 -14.87 8.59
N GLY A 166 2.44 -15.66 7.64
CA GLY A 166 0.99 -15.89 7.50
C GLY A 166 0.31 -16.53 8.72
N ASN A 167 1.07 -16.97 9.73
CA ASN A 167 0.59 -17.51 11.00
C ASN A 167 0.84 -16.56 12.18
N CYS A 168 1.19 -15.29 11.91
CA CYS A 168 1.51 -14.29 12.91
C CYS A 168 2.71 -14.66 13.79
N GLN A 169 3.58 -15.54 13.30
CA GLN A 169 4.84 -15.94 13.91
C GLN A 169 5.99 -15.22 13.21
N VAL A 170 7.05 -14.90 13.94
CA VAL A 170 8.28 -14.35 13.35
C VAL A 170 9.08 -15.51 12.73
N SER A 171 8.56 -16.17 11.68
CA SER A 171 9.21 -17.41 11.19
C SER A 171 10.29 -17.18 10.14
N SER A 172 10.37 -15.98 9.55
CA SER A 172 11.47 -15.58 8.70
C SER A 172 11.46 -14.06 8.58
N ARG A 173 12.60 -13.45 8.22
CA ARG A 173 12.75 -12.00 8.07
C ARG A 173 11.89 -11.50 6.89
N TYR A 174 10.58 -11.42 7.09
CA TYR A 174 9.72 -10.72 6.15
C TYR A 174 10.07 -9.25 6.25
N ARG A 175 10.39 -8.68 5.10
CA ARG A 175 10.86 -7.32 4.95
C ARG A 175 9.66 -6.49 4.50
N SER A 176 8.98 -5.82 5.42
CA SER A 176 7.93 -4.85 5.09
C SER A 176 8.54 -3.49 4.86
N ASN A 177 7.96 -2.75 3.93
CA ASN A 177 8.54 -1.52 3.42
C ASN A 177 7.52 -0.37 3.36
N ALA A 178 6.36 -0.54 3.97
CA ALA A 178 5.39 0.49 4.23
C ALA A 178 4.58 0.13 5.47
N GLU A 179 4.39 1.12 6.34
CA GLU A 179 3.58 1.00 7.55
C GLU A 179 2.66 2.21 7.67
N VAL A 180 1.44 1.96 8.15
CA VAL A 180 0.50 3.00 8.56
C VAL A 180 -0.10 2.59 9.89
N ASP A 181 0.14 3.40 10.91
CA ASP A 181 -0.66 3.36 12.14
C ASP A 181 -2.04 3.96 11.85
N VAL A 182 -3.11 3.22 12.13
CA VAL A 182 -4.50 3.63 11.92
C VAL A 182 -5.30 3.60 13.21
N THR A 183 -4.61 3.64 14.35
CA THR A 183 -5.21 3.61 15.70
C THR A 183 -6.26 4.70 15.89
N GLU A 184 -6.00 5.90 15.38
CA GLU A 184 -6.95 7.02 15.44
C GLU A 184 -8.18 6.84 14.55
N LEU A 185 -8.13 5.92 13.57
CA LEU A 185 -9.19 5.67 12.59
C LEU A 185 -10.13 4.51 12.98
N ARG A 186 -9.96 3.91 14.17
CA ARG A 186 -10.76 2.78 14.66
C ARG A 186 -12.29 2.99 14.62
N GLY A 187 -12.74 4.25 14.66
CA GLY A 187 -14.17 4.60 14.57
C GLY A 187 -14.71 4.67 13.14
N GLN A 188 -13.88 4.47 12.13
CA GLN A 188 -14.20 4.63 10.70
C GLN A 188 -14.12 3.31 9.92
N LEU A 189 -14.11 2.17 10.61
CA LEU A 189 -14.08 0.84 10.01
C LEU A 189 -15.36 0.57 9.18
N PRO A 190 -15.30 -0.16 8.04
CA PRO A 190 -14.09 -0.65 7.36
C PRO A 190 -13.21 0.47 6.83
N LEU A 191 -11.89 0.26 6.87
CA LEU A 191 -10.97 1.04 6.06
C LEU A 191 -10.79 0.40 4.69
N ILE A 192 -10.72 1.21 3.65
CA ILE A 192 -10.32 0.79 2.30
C ILE A 192 -8.81 1.01 2.16
N VAL A 193 -8.09 -0.05 1.82
CA VAL A 193 -6.64 -0.04 1.62
C VAL A 193 -6.34 -0.31 0.15
N ARG A 194 -5.48 0.50 -0.46
CA ARG A 194 -4.99 0.30 -1.82
C ARG A 194 -3.61 0.91 -2.01
N VAL A 195 -2.89 0.42 -3.03
CA VAL A 195 -1.64 1.04 -3.48
C VAL A 195 -1.98 2.26 -4.34
N ILE A 196 -1.35 3.39 -4.04
CA ILE A 196 -1.48 4.62 -4.84
C ILE A 196 -0.09 5.14 -5.24
N ARG A 197 -0.03 5.96 -6.29
CA ARG A 197 1.24 6.46 -6.82
C ARG A 197 2.00 7.28 -5.78
N SER A 198 1.34 8.18 -5.06
CA SER A 198 1.94 8.96 -3.97
C SER A 198 0.87 9.56 -3.05
N LYS A 199 1.28 10.28 -2.00
CA LYS A 199 0.35 11.01 -1.10
C LYS A 199 -0.44 12.10 -1.82
N THR A 200 0.16 12.71 -2.84
CA THR A 200 -0.44 13.81 -3.63
C THR A 200 -1.15 13.30 -4.87
N ASP A 201 -0.62 12.26 -5.53
CA ASP A 201 -1.26 11.57 -6.65
C ASP A 201 -1.90 10.26 -6.15
N ARG A 202 -3.19 10.36 -5.88
CA ARG A 202 -4.01 9.27 -5.32
C ARG A 202 -4.49 8.28 -6.38
N THR A 203 -3.90 8.30 -7.58
CA THR A 203 -4.22 7.33 -8.63
C THR A 203 -4.01 5.90 -8.11
N ALA A 204 -5.07 5.10 -8.15
CA ALA A 204 -5.05 3.72 -7.68
C ALA A 204 -4.20 2.83 -8.61
N LEU A 205 -3.28 2.09 -8.01
CA LEU A 205 -2.40 1.12 -8.68
C LEU A 205 -2.77 -0.32 -8.34
N SER A 206 -3.63 -0.53 -7.34
CA SER A 206 -4.23 -1.81 -6.99
C SER A 206 -5.73 -1.69 -6.82
N ALA A 207 -6.41 -2.83 -6.80
CA ALA A 207 -7.78 -2.92 -6.34
C ALA A 207 -7.92 -2.54 -4.85
N ASP A 208 -9.15 -2.22 -4.45
CA ASP A 208 -9.51 -1.92 -3.07
C ASP A 208 -9.54 -3.20 -2.22
N PHE A 209 -8.96 -3.12 -1.02
CA PHE A 209 -9.09 -4.13 0.03
C PHE A 209 -9.82 -3.55 1.24
N ARG A 210 -10.76 -4.30 1.83
CA ARG A 210 -11.51 -3.87 3.02
C ARG A 210 -10.86 -4.45 4.28
N ALA A 211 -10.40 -3.57 5.17
CA ALA A 211 -9.80 -3.93 6.45
C ALA A 211 -10.78 -3.60 7.60
N ASP A 212 -11.36 -4.66 8.19
CA ASP A 212 -12.47 -4.57 9.16
C ASP A 212 -12.07 -4.78 10.62
N PHE A 213 -10.80 -5.08 10.90
CA PHE A 213 -10.18 -4.89 12.22
C PHE A 213 -11.08 -5.28 13.43
N PRO A 214 -11.24 -6.58 13.73
CA PRO A 214 -12.17 -7.04 14.78
C PRO A 214 -11.67 -6.79 16.22
N GLN A 215 -10.35 -6.66 16.41
CA GLN A 215 -9.67 -6.37 17.68
C GLN A 215 -8.30 -5.75 17.38
N PRO A 216 -7.63 -5.09 18.34
CA PRO A 216 -6.30 -4.52 18.10
C PRO A 216 -5.38 -5.50 17.41
N GLY A 217 -4.60 -5.03 16.42
CA GLY A 217 -3.84 -5.94 15.59
C GLY A 217 -3.14 -5.28 14.42
N ASN A 218 -2.50 -6.12 13.61
CA ASN A 218 -1.81 -5.70 12.39
C ASN A 218 -2.35 -6.45 11.17
N TYR A 219 -2.80 -5.74 10.14
CA TYR A 219 -2.99 -6.36 8.82
C TYR A 219 -1.69 -6.33 8.03
N TYR A 220 -1.32 -7.48 7.49
CA TYR A 220 -0.19 -7.61 6.59
C TYR A 220 -0.70 -7.75 5.16
N PHE A 221 -0.08 -6.99 4.26
CA PHE A 221 -0.37 -7.01 2.83
C PHE A 221 0.88 -7.37 2.04
N GLN A 222 0.73 -8.25 1.06
CA GLN A 222 1.75 -8.54 0.08
C GLN A 222 1.23 -8.13 -1.30
N TYR A 223 1.92 -7.19 -1.93
CA TYR A 223 1.60 -6.70 -3.26
C TYR A 223 2.71 -7.10 -4.25
N ASN A 224 2.29 -7.59 -5.42
CA ASN A 224 3.16 -7.95 -6.53
C ASN A 224 2.86 -7.06 -7.74
N PRO A 225 3.86 -6.74 -8.58
CA PRO A 225 3.58 -6.25 -9.93
C PRO A 225 2.84 -7.33 -10.74
N ARG A 226 1.98 -6.87 -11.65
CA ARG A 226 1.30 -7.73 -12.62
C ARG A 226 2.16 -7.97 -13.87
#